data_AF-A0A2D4M7K0-F1
#
_entry.id   AF-A0A2D4M7K0-F1
#
_cell.length_a   1.000
_cell.length_b   1.000
_cell.length_c   1.000
_cell.angle_alpha   90.00
_cell.angle_beta   90.00
_cell.angle_gamma   90.00
#
_symmetry.space_group_name_H-M   'P 1'
#
loop_
_entity.id
_entity.type
_entity.pdbx_description
1 polymer ?
#
loop_
_entity_poly.entity_id
_entity_poly.type
_entity_poly.pdbx_seq_one_letter_code
_entity_poly.pdbx_strand_id
1 'polypeptide(L)'
;RRQREALEPVLGRSAWETAEGGRQRKEVSDPWEEVDDHGEFYAGGSQVKVGPGLFYTSPLFPLLASEVAAAQKQLSTMVQCAKGHCRRDNLWKRLFLLEPLASDKLKLGKLSLSELEELLDAVHKKSIADIDPQLSCFLTMTASWYQSLIKVLLSRFPQSCRHFQNADAGTQYLVVLNQKFTDCFVLVFLDSHSGKTSLTVVFRELFPVQPQDSESPLPQLVPTYHHLESVINTACFNLWTGLL
;
A
#
# COMPACT_ATOMS: atom_id res chain seq x y z
N ARG A 1 53.23 -37.45 -20.57
CA ARG A 1 51.95 -37.20 -21.29
C ARG A 1 51.12 -36.24 -20.45
N ARG A 2 50.90 -35.02 -20.99
CA ARG A 2 49.85 -33.99 -20.74
C ARG A 2 49.44 -33.64 -19.29
N GLN A 3 49.77 -32.45 -18.78
CA GLN A 3 49.17 -31.09 -18.97
C GLN A 3 47.77 -30.90 -18.36
N ARG A 4 47.65 -29.94 -17.43
CA ARG A 4 46.55 -28.96 -17.42
C ARG A 4 47.04 -27.62 -16.84
N GLU A 5 47.00 -26.60 -17.68
CA GLU A 5 47.35 -25.20 -17.45
C GLU A 5 46.27 -24.48 -16.63
N ALA A 6 46.71 -23.51 -15.82
CA ALA A 6 45.90 -22.42 -15.28
C ALA A 6 46.17 -21.17 -16.13
N LEU A 7 45.12 -20.50 -16.61
CA LEU A 7 45.19 -19.29 -17.40
C LEU A 7 44.57 -18.13 -16.61
N GLU A 8 45.42 -17.18 -16.20
CA GLU A 8 45.07 -15.81 -15.82
C GLU A 8 45.30 -14.92 -17.06
N PRO A 9 44.41 -13.95 -17.41
CA PRO A 9 44.73 -12.99 -18.45
C PRO A 9 45.30 -11.68 -17.89
N VAL A 10 46.40 -11.31 -18.55
CA VAL A 10 47.27 -10.16 -18.39
C VAL A 10 46.59 -8.83 -18.77
N LEU A 11 46.85 -7.80 -17.96
CA LEU A 11 46.63 -6.38 -18.25
C LEU A 11 47.54 -5.91 -19.39
N GLY A 12 46.96 -5.40 -20.48
CA GLY A 12 47.67 -4.71 -21.56
C GLY A 12 46.97 -3.42 -21.96
N ARG A 13 47.66 -2.28 -21.79
CA ARG A 13 47.29 -0.96 -22.32
C ARG A 13 47.89 -0.74 -23.70
N SER A 14 47.15 -0.07 -24.60
CA SER A 14 47.66 0.95 -25.55
C SER A 14 46.44 1.67 -26.17
N ALA A 15 46.29 2.99 -25.99
CA ALA A 15 46.95 4.09 -26.70
C ALA A 15 46.44 4.28 -28.14
N TRP A 16 45.39 5.10 -28.28
CA TRP A 16 45.07 5.85 -29.50
C TRP A 16 44.36 7.16 -29.11
N GLU A 17 45.15 8.21 -28.89
CA GLU A 17 44.83 9.57 -29.37
C GLU A 17 45.41 9.61 -30.80
N THR A 18 44.87 10.22 -31.86
CA THR A 18 44.10 11.45 -32.03
C THR A 18 43.62 11.44 -33.50
N ALA A 19 42.41 11.87 -33.80
CA ALA A 19 42.06 12.45 -35.11
C ALA A 19 40.82 13.32 -34.94
N GLU A 20 41.02 14.63 -35.14
CA GLU A 20 40.00 15.67 -35.14
C GLU A 20 38.91 15.41 -36.17
N GLY A 21 37.68 15.80 -35.84
CA GLY A 21 36.55 15.77 -36.75
C GLY A 21 35.29 16.16 -36.01
N GLY A 22 35.03 17.47 -35.94
CA GLY A 22 33.85 18.04 -35.30
C GLY A 22 32.58 17.33 -35.77
N ARG A 23 31.82 16.81 -34.81
CA ARG A 23 30.41 16.47 -35.02
C ARG A 23 29.64 16.95 -33.82
N GLN A 24 29.01 18.11 -34.02
CA GLN A 24 27.96 18.64 -33.18
C GLN A 24 27.01 17.50 -32.79
N ARG A 25 26.89 17.27 -31.49
CA ARG A 25 25.84 16.41 -30.94
C ARG A 25 24.53 17.15 -31.18
N LYS A 26 23.85 16.79 -32.26
CA LYS A 26 22.51 17.26 -32.60
C LYS A 26 21.61 16.88 -31.43
N GLU A 27 21.22 17.87 -30.63
CA GLU A 27 20.07 17.77 -29.73
C GLU A 27 18.89 17.33 -30.59
N VAL A 28 18.34 16.17 -30.27
CA VAL A 28 17.03 15.76 -30.78
C VAL A 28 16.04 16.47 -29.88
N SER A 29 15.52 17.61 -30.34
CA SER A 29 14.35 18.25 -29.74
C SER A 29 13.16 17.30 -29.78
N ASP A 30 12.46 17.22 -28.66
CA ASP A 30 11.12 16.66 -28.58
C ASP A 30 10.19 17.36 -29.60
N PRO A 31 9.52 16.65 -30.52
CA PRO A 31 8.70 17.27 -31.58
C PRO A 31 7.35 17.86 -31.12
N TRP A 32 7.11 18.01 -29.83
CA TRP A 32 5.87 18.58 -29.31
C TRP A 32 6.12 20.03 -28.92
N GLU A 33 6.40 20.86 -29.93
CA GLU A 33 6.15 22.29 -29.84
C GLU A 33 4.66 22.48 -29.59
N GLU A 34 4.31 23.21 -28.53
CA GLU A 34 2.97 23.74 -28.33
C GLU A 34 2.64 24.65 -29.53
N VAL A 35 1.98 24.08 -30.52
CA VAL A 35 1.29 24.85 -31.55
C VAL A 35 0.12 25.51 -30.83
N ASP A 36 0.21 26.83 -30.65
CA ASP A 36 -0.95 27.69 -30.46
C ASP A 36 -1.93 27.37 -31.60
N ASP A 37 -2.94 26.56 -31.28
CA ASP A 37 -4.05 26.22 -32.18
C ASP A 37 -4.93 27.45 -32.29
N HIS A 38 -4.45 28.43 -33.06
CA HIS A 38 -5.31 29.41 -33.72
C HIS A 38 -6.17 28.64 -34.73
N GLY A 39 -7.22 28.00 -34.21
CA GLY A 39 -8.25 27.31 -34.97
C GLY A 39 -9.09 28.30 -35.78
N GLU A 40 -8.49 28.96 -36.77
CA GLU A 40 -9.20 29.63 -37.86
C GLU A 40 -9.62 28.57 -38.90
N PHE A 41 -10.47 27.63 -38.51
CA PHE A 41 -11.06 26.65 -39.44
C PHE A 41 -12.60 26.69 -39.47
N TYR A 42 -13.21 27.81 -39.09
CA TYR A 42 -14.62 28.12 -39.41
C TYR A 42 -14.83 29.63 -39.64
N ALA A 43 -13.99 30.29 -40.43
CA ALA A 43 -14.27 31.65 -40.91
C ALA A 43 -15.25 31.59 -42.10
N GLY A 44 -16.51 31.23 -41.83
CA GLY A 44 -17.53 31.14 -42.89
C GLY A 44 -18.91 30.63 -42.50
N GLY A 45 -19.21 30.48 -41.21
CA GLY A 45 -20.57 30.19 -40.74
C GLY A 45 -21.29 31.50 -40.45
N SER A 46 -22.38 31.78 -41.18
CA SER A 46 -23.32 32.85 -40.82
C SER A 46 -23.63 32.74 -39.32
N GLN A 47 -23.42 33.82 -38.55
CA GLN A 47 -23.85 33.87 -37.15
C GLN A 47 -25.35 33.65 -37.13
N VAL A 48 -25.78 32.43 -36.81
CA VAL A 48 -27.14 32.17 -36.41
C VAL A 48 -27.29 32.86 -35.07
N LYS A 49 -27.91 34.05 -35.08
CA LYS A 49 -28.48 34.68 -33.90
C LYS A 49 -29.36 33.65 -33.22
N VAL A 50 -28.86 33.03 -32.16
CA VAL A 50 -29.67 32.22 -31.26
C VAL A 50 -30.65 33.19 -30.61
N GLY A 51 -31.88 33.19 -31.12
CA GLY A 51 -32.96 34.00 -30.56
C GLY A 51 -33.23 33.59 -29.12
N PRO A 52 -33.64 34.53 -28.25
CA PRO A 52 -34.02 34.21 -26.88
C PRO A 52 -35.35 33.45 -26.92
N GLY A 53 -35.28 32.13 -26.89
CA GLY A 53 -36.48 31.31 -26.84
C GLY A 53 -36.35 30.02 -27.62
N LEU A 54 -35.70 29.05 -26.99
CA LEU A 54 -36.08 27.63 -26.98
C LEU A 54 -34.98 26.88 -26.22
N PHE A 55 -34.79 27.25 -24.95
CA PHE A 55 -34.29 26.28 -23.99
C PHE A 55 -35.37 25.21 -23.89
N TYR A 56 -35.18 24.11 -24.61
CA TYR A 56 -36.01 22.92 -24.47
C TYR A 56 -35.69 22.29 -23.12
N THR A 57 -36.17 22.92 -22.06
CA THR A 57 -36.07 22.45 -20.68
C THR A 57 -37.44 21.94 -20.26
N SER A 58 -37.91 20.90 -20.93
CA SER A 58 -38.93 20.00 -20.40
C SER A 58 -38.52 18.61 -20.83
N PRO A 59 -38.51 17.62 -19.92
CA PRO A 59 -37.96 16.33 -20.24
C PRO A 59 -38.92 15.68 -21.22
N LEU A 60 -38.48 15.45 -22.46
CA LEU A 60 -39.25 14.69 -23.45
C LEU A 60 -39.69 13.33 -22.92
N PHE A 61 -39.01 12.83 -21.88
CA PHE A 61 -39.33 11.58 -21.20
C PHE A 61 -38.91 11.68 -19.72
N PRO A 62 -39.82 12.00 -18.78
CA PRO A 62 -39.52 12.06 -17.35
C PRO A 62 -38.87 10.76 -16.80
N LEU A 63 -39.27 9.61 -17.35
CA LEU A 63 -38.68 8.31 -17.01
C LEU A 63 -37.22 8.19 -17.48
N LEU A 64 -36.87 8.71 -18.65
CA LEU A 64 -35.46 8.72 -19.08
C LEU A 64 -34.64 9.68 -18.22
N ALA A 65 -35.20 10.81 -17.80
CA ALA A 65 -34.50 11.73 -16.91
C ALA A 65 -34.23 11.08 -15.53
N SER A 66 -35.17 10.30 -15.00
CA SER A 66 -34.95 9.55 -13.75
C SER A 66 -33.93 8.43 -13.91
N GLU A 67 -33.94 7.68 -15.02
CA GLU A 67 -32.95 6.64 -15.31
C GLU A 67 -31.54 7.23 -15.48
N VAL A 68 -31.42 8.35 -16.19
CA VAL A 68 -30.13 9.05 -16.36
C VAL A 68 -29.62 9.54 -15.00
N ALA A 69 -30.48 10.11 -14.16
CA ALA A 69 -30.09 10.54 -12.81
C ALA A 69 -29.67 9.35 -11.92
N ALA A 70 -30.38 8.23 -12.01
CA ALA A 70 -30.04 7.00 -11.28
C ALA A 70 -28.68 6.45 -11.73
N ALA A 71 -28.45 6.36 -13.05
CA ALA A 71 -27.18 5.92 -13.62
C ALA A 71 -26.02 6.87 -13.23
N GLN A 72 -26.23 8.19 -13.30
CA GLN A 72 -25.23 9.17 -12.86
C GLN A 72 -24.88 9.03 -11.38
N LYS A 73 -25.87 8.80 -10.52
CA LYS A 73 -25.66 8.56 -9.09
C LYS A 73 -24.89 7.26 -8.85
N GLN A 74 -25.21 6.20 -9.58
CA GLN A 74 -24.49 4.92 -9.50
C GLN A 74 -23.03 5.07 -9.95
N LEU A 75 -22.79 5.70 -11.11
CA LEU A 75 -21.45 5.99 -11.60
C LEU A 75 -20.65 6.82 -10.61
N SER A 76 -21.23 7.88 -10.06
CA SER A 76 -20.59 8.72 -9.04
C SER A 76 -20.19 7.90 -7.80
N THR A 77 -21.10 7.05 -7.32
CA THR A 77 -20.84 6.17 -6.18
C THR A 77 -19.70 5.19 -6.48
N MET A 78 -19.72 4.55 -7.66
CA MET A 78 -18.65 3.63 -8.07
C MET A 78 -17.29 4.32 -8.16
N VAL A 79 -17.22 5.53 -8.71
CA VAL A 79 -15.98 6.30 -8.81
C VAL A 79 -15.46 6.68 -7.42
N GLN A 80 -16.34 7.08 -6.49
CA GLN A 80 -15.91 7.37 -5.12
C GLN A 80 -15.39 6.11 -4.40
N CYS A 81 -16.07 4.97 -4.55
CA CYS A 81 -15.59 3.69 -4.01
C CYS A 81 -14.23 3.31 -4.62
N ALA A 82 -14.08 3.43 -5.95
CA ALA A 82 -12.82 3.16 -6.63
C ALA A 82 -11.68 4.06 -6.14
N LYS A 83 -11.95 5.36 -5.94
CA LYS A 83 -10.98 6.30 -5.36
C LYS A 83 -10.54 5.86 -3.97
N GLY A 84 -11.48 5.44 -3.11
CA GLY A 84 -11.20 4.90 -1.79
C GLY A 84 -10.31 3.65 -1.85
N HIS A 85 -10.65 2.68 -2.71
CA HIS A 85 -9.86 1.47 -2.92
C HIS A 85 -8.45 1.78 -3.44
N CYS A 86 -8.31 2.70 -4.41
CA CYS A 86 -7.01 3.12 -4.91
C CYS A 86 -6.16 3.78 -3.82
N ARG A 87 -6.76 4.62 -2.96
CA ARG A 87 -6.06 5.25 -1.84
C ARG A 87 -5.58 4.21 -0.83
N ARG A 88 -6.47 3.30 -0.40
CA ARG A 88 -6.14 2.17 0.48
C ARG A 88 -5.00 1.34 -0.09
N ASP A 89 -5.09 0.95 -1.36
CA ASP A 89 -4.08 0.10 -2.01
C ASP A 89 -2.74 0.81 -2.17
N ASN A 90 -2.74 2.12 -2.38
CA ASN A 90 -1.50 2.92 -2.41
C ASN A 90 -0.82 2.95 -1.03
N LEU A 91 -1.58 3.22 0.03
CA LEU A 91 -1.08 3.21 1.41
C LEU A 91 -0.58 1.81 1.81
N TRP A 92 -1.33 0.77 1.43
CA TRP A 92 -0.95 -0.62 1.67
C TRP A 92 0.37 -0.98 0.97
N LYS A 93 0.52 -0.66 -0.32
CA LYS A 93 1.79 -0.89 -1.05
C LYS A 93 2.96 -0.16 -0.39
N ARG A 94 2.75 1.08 0.05
CA ARG A 94 3.76 1.88 0.77
C ARG A 94 4.17 1.28 2.10
N LEU A 95 3.23 0.68 2.82
CA LEU A 95 3.50 0.02 4.10
C LEU A 95 4.49 -1.16 3.92
N PHE A 96 4.32 -1.94 2.85
CA PHE A 96 5.15 -3.11 2.57
C PHE A 96 6.52 -2.78 1.95
N LEU A 97 6.66 -1.62 1.29
CA LEU A 97 7.95 -1.17 0.78
C LEU A 97 8.89 -0.82 1.94
N LEU A 98 10.12 -1.35 1.87
CA LEU A 98 11.14 -1.16 2.91
C LEU A 98 11.97 0.11 2.68
N GLU A 99 12.03 0.59 1.44
CA GLU A 99 12.92 1.66 1.00
C GLU A 99 12.20 2.55 -0.02
N PRO A 100 12.40 3.88 -0.01
CA PRO A 100 11.94 4.74 -1.09
C PRO A 100 12.69 4.33 -2.36
N LEU A 101 11.99 3.76 -3.34
CA LEU A 101 12.57 3.48 -4.66
C LEU A 101 13.13 4.80 -5.22
N ALA A 102 14.45 4.91 -5.23
CA ALA A 102 15.19 6.11 -5.63
C ALA A 102 15.18 6.36 -7.14
N SER A 103 14.30 5.72 -7.92
CA SER A 103 14.41 5.70 -9.38
C SER A 103 13.10 5.73 -10.15
N ASP A 104 12.00 6.20 -9.57
CA ASP A 104 10.80 6.49 -10.38
C ASP A 104 10.15 7.82 -9.99
N LYS A 105 9.57 8.52 -10.97
CA LYS A 105 9.11 9.92 -10.86
C LYS A 105 7.98 10.18 -9.84
N LEU A 106 7.60 9.16 -9.09
CA LEU A 106 6.71 9.23 -7.93
C LEU A 106 7.50 8.80 -6.70
N LYS A 107 8.08 9.77 -5.97
CA LYS A 107 8.79 9.54 -4.70
C LYS A 107 7.83 8.92 -3.69
N LEU A 108 7.77 7.59 -3.67
CA LEU A 108 6.93 6.86 -2.73
C LEU A 108 7.66 6.83 -1.39
N GLY A 109 7.41 7.85 -0.58
CA GLY A 109 8.07 8.04 0.72
C GLY A 109 7.56 7.06 1.78
N LYS A 110 8.29 6.98 2.90
CA LYS A 110 7.88 6.28 4.12
C LYS A 110 6.46 6.71 4.52
N LEU A 111 5.62 5.75 4.89
CA LEU A 111 4.27 6.02 5.39
C LEU A 111 4.34 6.89 6.66
N SER A 112 3.53 7.93 6.76
CA SER A 112 3.40 8.69 8.03
C SER A 112 2.47 7.96 9.02
N LEU A 113 2.44 8.39 10.28
CA LEU A 113 1.49 7.86 11.26
C LEU A 113 0.03 8.17 10.87
N SER A 114 -0.27 9.40 10.43
CA SER A 114 -1.61 9.79 9.99
C SER A 114 -2.09 8.96 8.79
N GLU A 115 -1.18 8.64 7.88
CA GLU A 115 -1.45 7.77 6.73
C GLU A 115 -1.68 6.31 7.15
N LEU A 116 -1.00 5.84 8.20
CA LEU A 116 -1.29 4.52 8.79
C LEU A 116 -2.68 4.51 9.40
N GLU A 117 -3.05 5.52 10.17
CA GLU A 117 -4.39 5.63 10.76
C GLU A 117 -5.48 5.65 9.68
N GLU A 118 -5.28 6.44 8.61
CA GLU A 118 -6.16 6.45 7.43
C GLU A 118 -6.28 5.05 6.80
N LEU A 119 -5.15 4.35 6.64
CA LEU A 119 -5.16 2.98 6.12
C LEU A 119 -5.95 2.04 7.04
N LEU A 120 -5.73 2.14 8.35
CA LEU A 120 -6.38 1.33 9.36
C LEU A 120 -7.90 1.55 9.37
N ASP A 121 -8.40 2.72 9.01
CA ASP A 121 -9.85 2.97 8.90
C ASP A 121 -10.47 2.42 7.61
N ALA A 122 -9.67 2.16 6.58
CA ALA A 122 -10.10 1.64 5.29
C ALA A 122 -9.96 0.10 5.14
N VAL A 123 -9.48 -0.60 6.17
CA VAL A 123 -9.15 -2.05 6.15
C VAL A 123 -9.87 -2.80 7.25
N HIS A 124 -9.88 -4.13 7.15
CA HIS A 124 -10.58 -4.99 8.11
C HIS A 124 -9.65 -5.43 9.23
N LYS A 125 -10.04 -5.16 10.48
CA LYS A 125 -9.32 -5.58 11.69
C LYS A 125 -10.07 -6.74 12.33
N LYS A 126 -9.35 -7.79 12.70
CA LYS A 126 -9.87 -8.86 13.57
C LYS A 126 -8.99 -8.98 14.81
N SER A 127 -9.62 -9.11 15.97
CA SER A 127 -8.88 -9.41 17.19
C SER A 127 -8.25 -10.80 17.07
N ILE A 128 -7.09 -11.02 17.67
CA ILE A 128 -6.52 -12.38 17.75
C ILE A 128 -7.45 -13.36 18.48
N ALA A 129 -8.27 -12.86 19.42
CA ALA A 129 -9.25 -13.69 20.12
C ALA A 129 -10.40 -14.14 19.22
N ASP A 130 -10.73 -13.36 18.17
CA ASP A 130 -11.75 -13.73 17.18
C ASP A 130 -11.20 -14.77 16.17
N ILE A 131 -9.87 -14.86 16.04
CA ILE A 131 -9.20 -15.84 15.19
C ILE A 131 -9.02 -17.15 15.95
N ASP A 132 -8.54 -17.06 17.20
CA ASP A 132 -8.44 -18.19 18.12
C ASP A 132 -8.68 -17.68 19.56
N PRO A 133 -9.77 -18.13 20.23
CA PRO A 133 -10.09 -17.74 21.59
C PRO A 133 -8.98 -18.02 22.62
N GLN A 134 -8.09 -18.99 22.36
CA GLN A 134 -6.95 -19.30 23.25
C GLN A 134 -5.93 -18.17 23.30
N LEU A 135 -5.90 -17.30 22.29
CA LEU A 135 -5.00 -16.15 22.22
C LEU A 135 -5.50 -14.94 23.02
N SER A 136 -6.69 -15.03 23.62
CA SER A 136 -7.28 -13.95 24.43
C SER A 136 -6.40 -13.55 25.61
N CYS A 137 -5.54 -14.44 26.12
CA CYS A 137 -4.62 -14.15 27.22
C CYS A 137 -3.69 -12.95 26.93
N PHE A 138 -3.28 -12.77 25.67
CA PHE A 138 -2.41 -11.66 25.27
C PHE A 138 -3.12 -10.31 25.32
N LEU A 139 -4.46 -10.27 25.19
CA LEU A 139 -5.24 -9.03 25.23
C LEU A 139 -5.38 -8.48 26.66
N THR A 140 -5.20 -9.34 27.67
CA THR A 140 -5.25 -8.96 29.09
C THR A 140 -3.90 -8.56 29.67
N MET A 141 -2.83 -8.63 28.87
CA MET A 141 -1.48 -8.30 29.33
C MET A 141 -1.29 -6.80 29.54
N THR A 142 -0.39 -6.44 30.45
CA THR A 142 -0.12 -5.05 30.84
C THR A 142 0.56 -4.25 29.73
N ALA A 143 0.44 -2.92 29.79
CA ALA A 143 1.17 -2.01 28.89
C ALA A 143 2.69 -2.25 28.89
N SER A 144 3.29 -2.59 30.03
CA SER A 144 4.73 -2.90 30.13
C SER A 144 5.11 -4.18 29.39
N TRP A 145 4.26 -5.21 29.43
CA TRP A 145 4.48 -6.43 28.64
C TRP A 145 4.42 -6.13 27.14
N TYR A 146 3.46 -5.32 26.69
CA TYR A 146 3.37 -4.87 25.31
C TYR A 146 4.59 -4.05 24.87
N GLN A 147 5.12 -3.15 25.73
CA GLN A 147 6.38 -2.44 25.46
C GLN A 147 7.55 -3.42 25.26
N SER A 148 7.66 -4.47 26.09
CA SER A 148 8.68 -5.51 25.92
C SER A 148 8.48 -6.29 24.62
N LEU A 149 7.23 -6.69 24.34
CA LEU A 149 6.88 -7.41 23.11
C LEU A 149 7.29 -6.62 21.86
N ILE A 150 7.01 -5.32 21.82
CA ILE A 150 7.40 -4.45 20.69
C ILE A 150 8.92 -4.51 20.46
N LYS A 151 9.72 -4.43 21.53
CA LYS A 151 11.20 -4.52 21.42
C LYS A 151 11.65 -5.88 20.91
N VAL A 152 11.07 -6.96 21.43
CA VAL A 152 11.43 -8.33 21.00
C VAL A 152 11.05 -8.56 19.54
N LEU A 153 9.87 -8.12 19.10
CA LEU A 153 9.44 -8.22 17.71
C LEU A 153 10.34 -7.41 16.76
N LEU A 154 10.71 -6.18 17.13
CA LEU A 154 11.65 -5.37 16.36
C LEU A 154 13.02 -6.06 16.22
N SER A 155 13.50 -6.69 17.29
CA SER A 155 14.77 -7.43 17.29
C SER A 155 14.70 -8.71 16.43
N ARG A 156 13.60 -9.45 16.50
CA ARG A 156 13.43 -10.73 15.77
C ARG A 156 13.08 -10.53 14.30
N PHE A 157 12.37 -9.45 13.97
CA PHE A 157 11.82 -9.19 12.64
C PHE A 157 12.19 -7.79 12.13
N PRO A 158 13.48 -7.40 12.07
CA PRO A 158 13.88 -6.02 11.79
C PRO A 158 13.44 -5.53 10.40
N GLN A 159 13.40 -6.45 9.42
CA GLN A 159 13.00 -6.14 8.04
C GLN A 159 11.47 -6.19 7.84
N SER A 160 10.76 -6.92 8.69
CA SER A 160 9.32 -7.09 8.58
C SER A 160 8.53 -6.13 9.46
N CYS A 161 9.19 -5.45 10.39
CA CYS A 161 8.52 -4.49 11.27
C CYS A 161 8.48 -3.07 10.68
N ARG A 162 7.39 -2.36 10.95
CA ARG A 162 7.28 -0.90 10.81
C ARG A 162 6.75 -0.34 12.13
N HIS A 163 7.52 0.55 12.74
CA HIS A 163 7.17 1.17 14.03
C HIS A 163 6.82 2.63 13.84
N PHE A 164 5.65 3.01 14.33
CA PHE A 164 5.13 4.37 14.33
C PHE A 164 4.86 4.76 15.78
N GLN A 165 5.30 5.94 16.16
CA GLN A 165 5.19 6.44 17.52
C GLN A 165 4.70 7.88 17.49
N ASN A 166 3.76 8.20 18.36
CA ASN A 166 3.37 9.55 18.69
C ASN A 166 3.83 9.83 20.13
N ALA A 167 4.91 10.59 20.27
CA ALA A 167 5.48 10.91 21.58
C ALA A 167 4.52 11.76 22.43
N ASP A 168 3.76 12.67 21.79
CA ASP A 168 2.87 13.60 22.48
C ASP A 168 1.63 12.87 23.02
N ALA A 169 1.07 11.96 22.22
CA ALA A 169 -0.08 11.15 22.62
C ALA A 169 0.28 9.89 23.41
N GLY A 170 1.56 9.49 23.45
CA GLY A 170 2.00 8.24 24.07
C GLY A 170 1.53 6.98 23.32
N THR A 171 1.15 7.11 22.05
CA THR A 171 0.63 6.00 21.25
C THR A 171 1.72 5.38 20.37
N GLN A 172 1.69 4.06 20.26
CA GLN A 172 2.60 3.29 19.43
C GLN A 172 1.83 2.26 18.59
N TYR A 173 2.24 2.15 17.33
CA TYR A 173 1.77 1.14 16.40
C TYR A 173 2.98 0.38 15.87
N LEU A 174 3.03 -0.92 16.13
CA LEU A 174 3.99 -1.82 15.50
C LEU A 174 3.25 -2.72 14.51
N VAL A 175 3.62 -2.60 13.25
CA VAL A 175 3.11 -3.43 12.16
C VAL A 175 4.15 -4.51 11.86
N VAL A 176 3.75 -5.79 11.90
CA VAL A 176 4.59 -6.94 11.56
C VAL A 176 4.08 -7.55 10.25
N LEU A 177 4.86 -7.35 9.19
CA LEU A 177 4.55 -7.70 7.80
C LEU A 177 5.02 -9.12 7.45
N ASN A 178 4.33 -9.77 6.52
CA ASN A 178 4.85 -10.96 5.85
C ASN A 178 5.27 -10.61 4.42
N GLN A 179 6.55 -10.74 4.10
CA GLN A 179 7.08 -10.46 2.76
C GLN A 179 6.56 -11.44 1.69
N LYS A 180 6.13 -12.63 2.09
CA LYS A 180 5.59 -13.66 1.18
C LYS A 180 4.08 -13.54 1.00
N PHE A 181 3.38 -13.00 2.00
CA PHE A 181 1.92 -12.90 2.00
C PHE A 181 1.49 -11.48 2.37
N THR A 182 1.17 -10.69 1.35
CA THR A 182 0.95 -9.25 1.52
C THR A 182 -0.51 -8.87 1.75
N ASP A 183 -1.44 -9.83 1.86
CA ASP A 183 -2.86 -9.52 2.06
C ASP A 183 -3.24 -9.30 3.54
N CYS A 184 -2.31 -9.57 4.47
CA CYS A 184 -2.50 -9.26 5.88
C CYS A 184 -1.20 -8.84 6.59
N PHE A 185 -1.35 -8.25 7.78
CA PHE A 185 -0.26 -8.05 8.73
C PHE A 185 -0.77 -8.15 10.17
N VAL A 186 0.14 -8.35 11.13
CA VAL A 186 -0.19 -8.29 12.55
C VAL A 186 0.09 -6.87 13.06
N LEU A 187 -0.85 -6.30 13.80
CA LEU A 187 -0.77 -4.98 14.39
C LEU A 187 -0.75 -5.10 15.91
N VAL A 188 0.29 -4.54 16.52
CA VAL A 188 0.39 -4.28 17.96
C VAL A 188 0.10 -2.80 18.18
N PHE A 189 -0.92 -2.50 18.98
CA PHE A 189 -1.24 -1.14 19.41
C PHE A 189 -1.04 -1.00 20.92
N LEU A 190 -0.48 0.14 21.30
CA LEU A 190 -0.25 0.49 22.69
C LEU A 190 -0.39 1.99 22.89
N ASP A 191 -1.26 2.37 23.80
CA ASP A 191 -1.36 3.72 24.34
C ASP A 191 -0.85 3.69 25.79
N SER A 192 0.31 4.31 26.03
CA SER A 192 0.91 4.34 27.36
C SER A 192 0.17 5.24 28.33
N HIS A 193 -0.55 6.26 27.86
CA HIS A 193 -1.27 7.18 28.74
C HIS A 193 -2.58 6.57 29.23
N SER A 194 -3.36 5.95 28.34
CA SER A 194 -4.62 5.30 28.72
C SER A 194 -4.45 3.85 29.16
N GLY A 195 -3.28 3.24 28.92
CA GLY A 195 -3.02 1.82 29.16
C GLY A 195 -3.74 0.89 28.18
N LYS A 196 -4.39 1.43 27.14
CA LYS A 196 -5.08 0.63 26.13
C LYS A 196 -4.08 -0.12 25.28
N THR A 197 -4.30 -1.43 25.15
CA THR A 197 -3.47 -2.32 24.33
C THR A 197 -4.37 -3.11 23.40
N SER A 198 -3.81 -3.51 22.26
CA SER A 198 -4.52 -4.38 21.32
C SER A 198 -3.53 -5.16 20.47
N LEU A 199 -3.86 -6.42 20.19
CA LEU A 199 -3.16 -7.27 19.25
C LEU A 199 -4.18 -7.78 18.22
N THR A 200 -4.02 -7.36 16.98
CA THR A 200 -5.02 -7.58 15.91
C THR A 200 -4.35 -8.04 14.63
N VAL A 201 -5.06 -8.82 13.83
CA VAL A 201 -4.66 -9.11 12.44
C VAL A 201 -5.47 -8.20 11.52
N VAL A 202 -4.76 -7.52 10.63
CA VAL A 202 -5.34 -6.57 9.68
C VAL A 202 -5.29 -7.18 8.30
N PHE A 203 -6.44 -7.20 7.62
CA PHE A 203 -6.63 -7.76 6.30
C PHE A 203 -6.94 -6.65 5.30
N ARG A 204 -6.30 -6.70 4.12
CA ARG A 204 -6.55 -5.72 3.05
C ARG A 204 -8.00 -5.76 2.58
N GLU A 205 -8.54 -6.97 2.41
CA GLU A 205 -9.90 -7.27 2.00
C GLU A 205 -10.44 -8.45 2.81
N LEU A 206 -11.76 -8.53 3.00
CA LEU A 206 -12.37 -9.73 3.60
C LEU A 206 -12.15 -10.93 2.69
N PHE A 207 -11.78 -12.06 3.27
CA PHE A 207 -11.83 -13.32 2.55
C PHE A 207 -13.28 -13.61 2.15
N PRO A 208 -13.50 -14.21 0.96
CA PRO A 208 -14.83 -14.73 0.61
C PRO A 208 -15.31 -15.67 1.72
N VAL A 209 -16.54 -15.46 2.17
CA VAL A 209 -17.15 -16.27 3.23
C VAL A 209 -17.13 -17.73 2.79
N GLN A 210 -16.44 -18.58 3.54
CA GLN A 210 -16.45 -20.02 3.29
C GLN A 210 -17.88 -20.54 3.54
N PRO A 211 -18.46 -21.34 2.63
CA PRO A 211 -19.72 -22.01 2.91
C PRO A 211 -19.58 -22.80 4.22
N GLN A 212 -20.60 -22.71 5.08
CA GLN A 212 -20.61 -23.01 6.52
C GLN A 212 -20.26 -24.47 6.93
N ASP A 213 -19.84 -25.34 6.01
CA ASP A 213 -19.62 -26.78 6.24
C ASP A 213 -18.19 -27.25 5.96
N SER A 214 -17.21 -26.34 5.91
CA SER A 214 -15.81 -26.72 5.71
C SER A 214 -15.06 -26.81 7.03
N GLU A 215 -14.72 -28.01 7.48
CA GLU A 215 -13.90 -28.26 8.68
C GLU A 215 -12.42 -27.85 8.47
N SER A 216 -12.02 -27.64 7.20
CA SER A 216 -10.67 -27.23 6.83
C SER A 216 -10.59 -25.72 6.53
N PRO A 217 -9.54 -25.03 7.03
CA PRO A 217 -9.32 -23.63 6.68
C PRO A 217 -9.09 -23.50 5.18
N LEU A 218 -9.64 -22.45 4.57
CA LEU A 218 -9.39 -22.15 3.15
C LEU A 218 -7.87 -22.18 2.88
N PRO A 219 -7.40 -22.86 1.81
CA PRO A 219 -5.97 -22.95 1.47
C PRO A 219 -5.26 -21.59 1.42
N GLN A 220 -5.98 -20.52 1.06
CA GLN A 220 -5.48 -19.14 1.02
C GLN A 220 -5.17 -18.53 2.40
N LEU A 221 -5.68 -19.10 3.50
CA LEU A 221 -5.38 -18.66 4.86
C LEU A 221 -4.18 -19.39 5.49
N VAL A 222 -3.70 -20.49 4.91
CA VAL A 222 -2.55 -21.24 5.44
C VAL A 222 -1.30 -20.34 5.62
N PRO A 223 -0.94 -19.46 4.65
CA PRO A 223 0.16 -18.51 4.85
C PRO A 223 -0.10 -17.46 5.94
N THR A 224 -1.38 -17.09 6.15
CA THR A 224 -1.80 -16.21 7.25
C THR A 224 -1.52 -16.85 8.59
N TYR A 225 -1.87 -18.13 8.75
CA TYR A 225 -1.64 -18.87 10.00
C TYR A 225 -0.16 -19.00 10.34
N HIS A 226 0.70 -19.32 9.35
CA HIS A 226 2.15 -19.39 9.61
C HIS A 226 2.75 -18.04 10.02
N HIS A 227 2.28 -16.95 9.43
CA HIS A 227 2.72 -15.61 9.84
C HIS A 227 2.30 -15.30 11.28
N LEU A 228 1.01 -15.52 11.57
CA LEU A 228 0.46 -15.31 12.89
C LEU A 228 1.19 -16.16 13.93
N GLU A 229 1.38 -17.45 13.65
CA GLU A 229 2.10 -18.41 14.49
C GLU A 229 3.50 -17.91 14.84
N SER A 230 4.25 -17.36 13.89
CA SER A 230 5.59 -16.80 14.14
C SER A 230 5.56 -15.63 15.14
N VAL A 231 4.56 -14.74 15.00
CA VAL A 231 4.38 -13.60 15.91
C VAL A 231 3.91 -14.08 17.29
N ILE A 232 2.94 -15.00 17.34
CA ILE A 232 2.42 -15.59 18.58
C ILE A 232 3.50 -16.36 19.32
N ASN A 233 4.31 -17.17 18.65
CA ASN A 233 5.44 -17.87 19.27
C ASN A 233 6.44 -16.89 19.89
N THR A 234 6.67 -15.75 19.24
CA THR A 234 7.52 -14.68 19.80
C THR A 234 6.86 -14.03 21.03
N ALA A 235 5.54 -13.85 21.01
CA ALA A 235 4.78 -13.37 22.16
C ALA A 235 4.80 -14.35 23.34
N CYS A 236 4.63 -15.65 23.08
CA CYS A 236 4.79 -16.72 24.07
C CYS A 236 6.19 -16.71 24.68
N PHE A 237 7.23 -16.58 23.84
CA PHE A 237 8.62 -16.47 24.31
C PHE A 237 8.79 -15.26 25.24
N ASN A 238 8.31 -14.08 24.85
CA ASN A 238 8.38 -12.86 25.67
C ASN A 238 7.63 -13.02 26.99
N LEU A 239 6.46 -13.66 26.98
CA LEU A 239 5.70 -13.99 28.19
C LEU A 239 6.52 -14.90 29.11
N TRP A 240 7.06 -16.00 28.58
CA TRP A 240 7.85 -16.96 29.35
C TRP A 240 9.12 -16.33 29.94
N THR A 241 9.87 -15.56 29.16
CA THR A 241 11.08 -14.88 29.65
C THR A 241 10.79 -13.76 30.64
N GLY A 242 9.60 -13.18 30.63
CA GLY A 242 9.18 -12.15 31.60
C GLY A 242 8.75 -12.71 32.95
N LEU A 243 8.60 -14.02 33.08
CA LEU A 243 8.27 -14.73 34.33
C LEU A 243 9.52 -15.24 35.08
N LEU A 244 10.69 -15.21 34.43
CA LEU A 244 11.98 -15.60 34.99
C LEU A 244 12.70 -14.38 35.57
#